data_AF-A0A1S2RBB3-F1
#
_entry.id   AF-A0A1S2RBB3-F1
#
_cell.length_a   1.000
_cell.length_b   1.000
_cell.length_c   1.000
_cell.angle_alpha   90.00
_cell.angle_beta   90.00
_cell.angle_gamma   90.00
#
_symmetry.space_group_name_H-M   'P 1'
#
loop_
_entity.id
_entity.type
_entity.pdbx_description
1 polymer ?
#
loop_
_entity_poly.entity_id
_entity_poly.type
_entity_poly.pdbx_seq_one_letter_code
_entity_poly.pdbx_strand_id
1 'polypeptide(L)' 'MKVVEIVGVTALLLLLYLYERPKLKENGKKVQKSFFAFIVFDWFLAVTLILFPKIPGPGDLIDFIYKSIGSFWET' A
#
# COMPACT_ATOMS: atom_id res chain seq x y z
N MET A 1 7.46 -15.27 8.39
CA MET A 1 7.39 -15.34 6.92
C MET A 1 7.28 -13.98 6.22
N LYS A 2 7.18 -12.84 6.95
CA LYS A 2 7.10 -11.47 6.40
C LYS A 2 8.17 -11.10 5.35
N VAL A 3 9.38 -11.64 5.47
CA VAL A 3 10.47 -11.41 4.51
C VAL A 3 10.14 -12.02 3.14
N VAL A 4 9.50 -13.19 3.09
CA VAL A 4 9.08 -13.85 1.84
C VAL A 4 8.02 -13.00 1.14
N GLU A 5 7.08 -12.43 1.90
CA GLU A 5 6.05 -11.54 1.37
C GLU A 5 6.65 -10.26 0.78
N ILE A 6 7.58 -9.61 1.50
CA ILE A 6 8.26 -8.39 1.02
C ILE A 6 9.07 -8.68 -0.25
N VAL A 7 9.80 -9.80 -0.28
CA VAL A 7 10.57 -10.22 -1.46
C VAL A 7 9.64 -10.53 -2.64
N GLY A 8 8.51 -11.20 -2.40
CA GLY A 8 7.50 -11.49 -3.42
C GLY A 8 6.90 -10.23 -4.04
N VAL A 9 6.48 -9.28 -3.22
CA VAL A 9 5.94 -7.98 -3.69
C VAL A 9 6.99 -7.20 -4.47
N THR A 10 8.23 -7.15 -3.97
CA THR A 10 9.33 -6.45 -4.64
C THR A 10 9.64 -7.06 -6.01
N ALA A 11 9.63 -8.40 -6.10
CA ALA A 11 9.84 -9.11 -7.37
C ALA A 11 8.70 -8.85 -8.37
N LEU A 12 7.44 -8.84 -7.92
CA LEU A 12 6.29 -8.52 -8.76
C LEU A 12 6.34 -7.09 -9.30
N LEU A 13 6.67 -6.11 -8.45
CA LEU A 13 6.81 -4.71 -8.86
C LEU A 13 7.98 -4.49 -9.82
N LEU A 14 9.09 -5.22 -9.63
CA LEU A 14 10.22 -5.22 -10.57
C LEU A 14 9.81 -5.78 -11.94
N LEU A 15 9.07 -6.89 -11.96
CA LEU A 15 8.55 -7.48 -13.20
C LEU A 15 7.58 -6.54 -13.91
N LEU A 16 6.65 -5.94 -13.16
CA LEU A 16 5.72 -4.92 -13.67
C LEU A 16 6.49 -3.74 -14.29
N TYR A 17 7.48 -3.21 -13.57
CA TYR A 17 8.32 -2.11 -14.05
C TYR A 17 9.06 -2.47 -15.33
N LEU A 18 9.67 -3.65 -15.40
CA LEU A 18 10.41 -4.10 -16.58
C LEU A 18 9.49 -4.29 -17.80
N TYR A 19 8.28 -4.80 -17.59
CA TYR A 19 7.30 -4.98 -18.64
C TYR A 19 6.73 -3.66 -19.17
N GLU A 20 6.49 -2.70 -18.27
CA GLU A 20 5.82 -1.44 -18.63
C GLU A 20 6.81 -0.36 -19.10
N ARG A 21 8.07 -0.43 -18.66
CA ARG A 21 9.16 0.46 -19.08
C ARG A 21 9.30 0.64 -20.61
N PRO A 22 9.31 -0.41 -21.47
CA PRO A 22 9.39 -0.22 -22.91
C PRO A 22 8.21 0.57 -23.48
N LYS A 23 6.98 0.29 -23.03
CA LYS A 23 5.77 1.04 -23.43
C LYS A 23 5.80 2.50 -22.95
N LEU A 24 6.33 2.74 -21.74
CA LEU A 24 6.46 4.08 -21.18
C LEU A 24 7.55 4.90 -21.86
N LYS A 25 8.56 4.25 -22.44
CA LYS A 25 9.67 4.92 -23.16
C LYS A 25 9.17 5.59 -24.45
N GLU A 26 8.16 5.03 -25.12
CA GLU A 26 7.50 5.65 -26.27
C GLU A 26 6.70 6.91 -25.87
N ASN A 27 6.10 6.92 -24.68
CA ASN A 27 5.27 8.04 -24.18
C ASN A 27 6.06 9.20 -23.55
N GLY A 28 7.40 9.13 -23.55
CA GLY A 28 8.28 10.21 -23.11
C GLY A 28 8.68 10.19 -21.63
N LYS A 29 9.81 10.85 -21.32
CA LYS A 29 10.50 10.80 -20.01
C LYS A 29 9.66 11.28 -18.82
N LYS A 30 8.62 12.10 -19.05
CA LYS A 30 7.73 12.62 -17.99
C LYS A 30 6.81 11.53 -17.45
N VAL A 31 6.21 10.73 -18.34
CA VAL A 31 5.32 9.62 -17.97
C VAL A 31 6.09 8.53 -17.23
N GLN A 32 7.33 8.26 -17.63
CA GLN A 32 8.20 7.31 -16.95
C GLN A 32 8.50 7.72 -15.48
N LYS A 33 8.67 9.03 -15.20
CA LYS A 33 8.88 9.51 -13.83
C LYS A 33 7.62 9.36 -12.97
N SER A 34 6.45 9.68 -13.53
CA SER A 34 5.17 9.50 -12.82
C SER A 34 4.92 8.02 -12.49
N PHE A 35 5.14 7.12 -13.44
CA PHE A 35 4.99 5.69 -13.21
C PHE A 35 5.94 5.17 -12.13
N PHE A 36 7.20 5.62 -12.15
CA PHE A 36 8.16 5.26 -11.10
C PHE A 36 7.71 5.75 -9.72
N ALA A 37 7.14 6.95 -9.63
CA ALA A 37 6.59 7.46 -8.36
C ALA A 37 5.43 6.60 -7.85
N PHE A 38 4.53 6.15 -8.73
CA PHE A 38 3.46 5.22 -8.36
C PHE A 38 4.01 3.87 -7.87
N ILE A 39 4.96 3.26 -8.57
CA ILE A 39 5.57 2.00 -8.11
C ILE A 39 6.21 2.13 -6.73
N VAL A 40 6.93 3.22 -6.47
CA VAL A 40 7.55 3.46 -5.15
C VAL A 40 6.46 3.63 -4.08
N PHE A 41 5.37 4.32 -4.42
CA PHE A 41 4.23 4.51 -3.52
C PHE A 41 3.50 3.20 -3.21
N ASP A 42 3.23 2.37 -4.22
CA ASP A 42 2.63 1.04 -4.07
C ASP A 42 3.51 0.12 -3.24
N TRP A 43 4.83 0.14 -3.48
CA TRP A 43 5.78 -0.63 -2.67
C TRP A 43 5.76 -0.18 -1.21
N PHE A 44 5.76 1.13 -0.95
CA PHE A 44 5.71 1.69 0.40
C PHE A 44 4.42 1.27 1.14
N LEU A 45 3.27 1.33 0.45
CA LEU A 45 1.98 0.85 0.98
C LEU A 45 2.03 -0.63 1.32
N ALA A 46 2.53 -1.47 0.41
CA ALA A 46 2.61 -2.90 0.61
C ALA A 46 3.54 -3.28 1.78
N VAL A 47 4.72 -2.65 1.88
CA VAL A 47 5.64 -2.87 3.01
C VAL A 47 5.01 -2.45 4.33
N THR A 48 4.30 -1.31 4.34
CA THR A 48 3.59 -0.82 5.53
C THR A 48 2.53 -1.82 5.99
N LEU A 49 1.73 -2.37 5.08
CA LEU A 49 0.72 -3.39 5.38
C LEU A 49 1.32 -4.69 5.92
N ILE A 50 2.45 -5.13 5.37
CA ILE A 50 3.14 -6.35 5.84
C ILE A 50 3.73 -6.14 7.26
N LEU A 51 4.25 -4.95 7.55
CA LEU A 51 4.79 -4.62 8.88
C LEU A 51 3.68 -4.42 9.91
N PHE A 52 2.60 -3.74 9.53
CA PHE A 52 1.43 -3.45 10.33
C PHE A 52 0.18 -4.17 9.79
N PRO A 53 0.07 -5.50 9.93
CA PRO A 53 -1.08 -6.26 9.42
C PRO A 53 -2.38 -5.99 10.19
N LYS A 54 -2.28 -5.36 11.38
CA LYS A 54 -3.41 -4.90 12.20
C LYS A 54 -3.52 -3.37 12.15
N ILE A 55 -3.48 -2.78 10.96
CA ILE A 55 -4.03 -1.42 10.82
C ILE A 55 -5.52 -1.59 11.12
N PRO A 56 -6.07 -0.92 12.16
CA PRO A 56 -7.47 -1.04 12.51
C PRO A 56 -8.28 -0.71 11.27
N GLY A 57 -9.11 -1.66 10.85
CA GLY A 57 -9.94 -1.47 9.67
C GLY A 57 -10.95 -0.35 9.92
N PRO A 58 -11.65 0.14 8.89
CA PRO A 58 -12.76 1.06 9.08
C PRO A 58 -13.83 0.48 10.04
N GLY A 59 -13.98 -0.85 10.10
CA GLY A 59 -14.82 -1.53 11.09
C GLY A 59 -14.33 -1.35 12.54
N ASP A 60 -13.04 -1.55 12.80
CA ASP A 60 -12.45 -1.32 14.13
C ASP A 60 -12.53 0.16 14.55
N LEU A 61 -12.49 1.07 13.57
CA LEU A 61 -12.63 2.50 13.77
C LEU A 61 -14.07 2.89 14.12
N ILE A 62 -15.05 2.24 13.50
CA ILE A 62 -16.47 2.35 13.86
C ILE A 62 -16.69 1.81 15.28
N ASP A 63 -16.12 0.67 15.62
CA ASP A 63 -16.20 0.09 16.96
C ASP A 63 -15.57 0.99 18.03
N PHE A 64 -14.44 1.65 17.71
CA PHE A 64 -13.82 2.63 18.61
C PHE A 64 -14.74 3.83 18.86
N ILE A 65 -15.35 4.38 17.80
CA ILE A 65 -16.30 5.51 17.89
C ILE A 65 -17.53 5.11 18.71
N TYR A 66 -18.12 3.95 18.43
CA TYR A 66 -19.30 3.44 19.13
C TYR A 66 -19.02 3.15 20.61
N LYS A 67 -17.87 2.54 20.91
CA LYS A 67 -17.46 2.26 22.29
C LYS A 67 -17.25 3.54 23.08
N SER A 68 -16.67 4.57 22.46
CA SER A 68 -16.46 5.87 23.10
C SER A 68 -17.79 6.60 23.34
N ILE A 69 -18.75 6.55 22.40
CA ILE A 69 -20.09 7.16 22.55
C ILE A 69 -20.96 6.42 23.59
N GLY A 70 -20.91 5.09 23.63
CA GLY A 70 -21.62 4.29 24.63
C GLY A 70 -21.19 4.63 26.05
N SER A 71 -19.88 4.78 26.27
CA SER A 71 -19.34 5.18 27.58
C SER A 71 -19.77 6.58 28.03
N PHE A 72 -20.06 7.48 27.07
CA PHE A 72 -20.52 8.84 27.37
C PHE A 72 -22.00 8.88 27.81
N TRP A 73 -22.81 7.92 27.35
CA TRP A 73 -24.23 7.84 27.70
C TRP A 73 -24.53 7.01 28.95
N GLU A 74 -23.57 6.21 29.43
CA GLU A 74 -23.67 5.46 30.70
C GLU A 74 -23.23 6.29 31.93
N THR A 75 -22.94 7.59 31.78
CA THR A 75 -22.68 8.53 32.88
C THR A 75 -23.88 9.44 33.12
#